data_AF-A0A6C0I0N5-F1
#
_entry.id   AF-A0A6C0I0N5-F1
#
_cell.length_a   1.000
_cell.length_b   1.000
_cell.length_c   1.000
_cell.angle_alpha   90.00
_cell.angle_beta   90.00
_cell.angle_gamma   90.00
#
_symmetry.space_group_name_H-M   'P 1'
#
loop_
_entity.id
_entity.type
_entity.pdbx_description
1 polymer ?
#
loop_
_entity_poly.entity_id
_entity_poly.type
_entity_poly.pdbx_seq_one_letter_code
_entity_poly.pdbx_strand_id
1 'polypeptide(L)'
;MNTTKYANTQNQLLLNHLMEFYNNHENLEKMMNIINGESNISLRIVDWFVTNYSKKYFVVYELPTKNINGEYEDMRFKVYNEYKLKLKAYSKRRFDPFCRWERINIPYDEINSMETTIGQLNFFKWAIENRIIEYISNNYNEIEQDMNQRNSTSKRSTIDSVGTRKKREELSVSACKCIKKETVKIVVKFT
;
A
#
# COMPACT_ATOMS: atom_id res chain seq x y z
N MET A 1 41.59 3.93 7.69
CA MET A 1 41.22 4.86 6.60
C MET A 1 40.04 4.29 5.84
N ASN A 2 38.87 4.91 5.98
CA ASN A 2 37.97 5.28 4.88
C ASN A 2 36.70 5.87 5.49
N THR A 3 36.72 7.20 5.52
CA THR A 3 35.63 8.16 5.66
C THR A 3 34.24 7.59 5.34
N THR A 4 33.45 7.30 6.38
CA THR A 4 32.00 7.16 6.25
C THR A 4 31.43 8.56 6.03
N LYS A 5 31.35 8.94 4.76
CA LYS A 5 30.63 10.11 4.25
C LYS A 5 29.30 10.24 4.97
N TYR A 6 29.06 11.42 5.54
CA TYR A 6 27.78 11.95 6.02
C TYR A 6 26.57 11.36 5.25
N ALA A 7 26.01 10.26 5.75
CA ALA A 7 24.77 9.70 5.23
C ALA A 7 23.60 10.47 5.87
N ASN A 8 23.25 11.60 5.24
CA ASN A 8 22.05 12.42 5.39
C ASN A 8 21.28 12.27 6.72
N THR A 9 21.40 13.25 7.61
CA THR A 9 20.58 13.42 8.83
C THR A 9 19.07 13.22 8.58
N GLN A 10 18.58 13.57 7.38
CA GLN A 10 17.20 13.32 6.96
C GLN A 10 16.81 11.83 6.89
N ASN A 11 17.70 10.94 6.42
CA ASN A 11 17.44 9.51 6.38
C ASN A 11 17.42 8.91 7.80
N GLN A 12 18.32 9.39 8.68
CA GLN A 12 18.35 8.98 10.07
C GLN A 12 17.09 9.42 10.81
N LEU A 13 16.66 10.68 10.65
CA LEU A 13 15.41 11.17 11.22
C LEU A 13 14.19 10.38 10.73
N LEU A 14 14.11 10.12 9.42
CA LEU A 14 13.03 9.31 8.84
C LEU A 14 13.03 7.89 9.41
N LEU A 15 14.21 7.27 9.53
CA LEU A 15 14.33 5.93 10.08
C LEU A 15 13.93 5.91 11.56
N ASN A 16 14.32 6.90 12.35
CA ASN A 16 13.94 6.99 13.76
C ASN A 16 12.41 7.04 13.93
N HIS A 17 11.70 7.84 13.12
CA HIS A 17 10.24 7.89 13.14
C HIS A 17 9.60 6.57 12.69
N LEU A 18 10.21 5.85 11.75
CA LEU A 18 9.74 4.52 11.36
C LEU A 18 9.95 3.52 12.50
N MET A 19 11.12 3.53 13.13
CA MET A 19 11.41 2.67 14.28
C MET A 19 10.47 2.93 15.44
N GLU A 20 10.10 4.19 15.73
CA GLU A 20 9.10 4.52 16.74
C GLU A 20 7.75 3.85 16.46
N PHE A 21 7.31 3.83 15.20
CA PHE A 21 6.08 3.13 14.80
C PHE A 21 6.16 1.60 14.93
N TYR A 22 7.33 1.04 14.60
CA TYR A 22 7.58 -0.40 14.64
C TYR A 22 8.06 -0.92 16.00
N ASN A 23 8.34 -0.05 16.96
CA ASN A 23 8.53 -0.41 18.37
C ASN A 23 7.27 -1.08 18.93
N ASN A 24 6.09 -0.79 18.37
CA ASN A 24 4.93 -1.63 18.59
C ASN A 24 5.12 -2.95 17.84
N HIS A 25 5.38 -4.01 18.61
CA HIS A 25 5.66 -5.34 18.09
C HIS A 25 4.55 -5.88 17.17
N GLU A 26 3.28 -5.55 17.44
CA GLU A 26 2.16 -5.99 16.60
C GLU A 26 2.24 -5.42 15.16
N ASN A 27 2.71 -4.17 15.01
CA ASN A 27 2.86 -3.54 13.70
C ASN A 27 4.00 -4.20 12.90
N LEU A 28 5.08 -4.53 13.60
CA LEU A 28 6.23 -5.20 13.01
C LEU A 28 5.83 -6.62 12.59
N GLU A 29 5.22 -7.40 13.48
CA GLU A 29 4.74 -8.76 13.22
C GLU A 29 3.76 -8.81 12.03
N LYS A 30 2.77 -7.90 11.97
CA LYS A 30 1.86 -7.80 10.81
C LYS A 30 2.60 -7.62 9.49
N MET A 31 3.62 -6.76 9.47
CA MET A 31 4.45 -6.56 8.28
C MET A 31 5.27 -7.83 7.95
N MET A 32 5.91 -8.42 8.96
CA MET A 32 6.73 -9.63 8.81
C MET A 32 5.93 -10.78 8.22
N ASN A 33 4.74 -11.07 8.78
CA ASN A 33 3.90 -12.20 8.36
C ASN A 33 3.50 -12.09 6.88
N ILE A 34 3.30 -10.87 6.37
CA ILE A 34 3.01 -10.62 4.95
C ILE A 34 4.25 -10.76 4.08
N ILE A 35 5.41 -10.28 4.55
CA ILE A 35 6.68 -10.33 3.80
C ILE A 35 7.18 -11.77 3.68
N ASN A 36 7.13 -12.54 4.77
CA ASN A 36 7.57 -13.94 4.83
C ASN A 36 6.58 -14.90 4.15
N GLY A 37 5.33 -14.46 3.94
CA GLY A 37 4.27 -15.30 3.36
C GLY A 37 3.63 -16.26 4.37
N GLU A 38 3.74 -15.96 5.66
CA GLU A 38 3.06 -16.68 6.75
C GLU A 38 1.58 -16.27 6.88
N SER A 39 1.23 -15.08 6.38
CA SER A 39 -0.15 -14.63 6.24
C SER A 39 -0.79 -15.11 4.94
N ASN A 40 -2.10 -15.35 4.98
CA ASN A 40 -2.91 -15.52 3.76
C ASN A 40 -2.81 -14.28 2.83
N ILE A 41 -2.60 -13.09 3.41
CA ILE A 41 -2.41 -11.88 2.64
C ILE A 41 -0.94 -11.82 2.18
N SER A 42 -0.71 -12.13 0.91
CA SER A 42 0.61 -11.96 0.31
C SER A 42 0.91 -10.52 -0.07
N LEU A 43 2.20 -10.19 -0.18
CA LEU A 43 2.67 -8.89 -0.69
C LEU A 43 2.05 -8.51 -2.05
N ARG A 44 1.79 -9.52 -2.91
CA ARG A 44 1.19 -9.31 -4.24
C ARG A 44 -0.27 -8.93 -4.16
N ILE A 45 -1.02 -9.50 -3.23
CA ILE A 45 -2.43 -9.14 -3.01
C ILE A 45 -2.52 -7.69 -2.50
N VAL A 46 -1.64 -7.28 -1.58
CA VAL A 46 -1.62 -5.89 -1.09
C VAL A 46 -1.30 -4.90 -2.21
N ASP A 47 -0.25 -5.17 -3.00
CA ASP A 47 0.10 -4.35 -4.16
C ASP A 47 -1.05 -4.31 -5.19
N TRP A 48 -1.67 -5.45 -5.52
CA TRP A 48 -2.81 -5.52 -6.43
C TRP A 48 -3.98 -4.69 -5.93
N PHE A 49 -4.28 -4.76 -4.63
CA PHE A 49 -5.38 -4.03 -4.02
C PHE A 49 -5.22 -2.51 -4.20
N VAL A 50 -4.07 -1.96 -3.80
CA VAL A 50 -3.84 -0.50 -3.79
C VAL A 50 -3.61 0.08 -5.19
N THR A 51 -3.08 -0.71 -6.12
CA THR A 51 -2.74 -0.24 -7.48
C THR A 51 -3.86 -0.48 -8.50
N ASN A 52 -4.64 -1.55 -8.36
CA ASN A 52 -5.58 -2.02 -9.37
C ASN A 52 -7.01 -2.17 -8.85
N TYR A 53 -7.24 -3.01 -7.83
CA TYR A 53 -8.59 -3.30 -7.35
C TYR A 53 -9.28 -2.02 -6.87
N SER A 54 -8.63 -1.25 -5.98
CA SER A 54 -9.17 0.01 -5.46
C SER A 54 -9.40 1.07 -6.56
N LYS A 55 -8.56 1.09 -7.60
CA LYS A 55 -8.72 1.95 -8.78
C LYS A 55 -9.96 1.58 -9.60
N LYS A 56 -10.16 0.28 -9.81
CA LYS A 56 -11.26 -0.29 -10.62
C LYS A 56 -12.60 -0.14 -9.93
N TYR A 57 -12.68 -0.42 -8.63
CA TYR A 57 -13.93 -0.42 -7.87
C TYR A 57 -14.21 0.90 -7.14
N PHE A 58 -13.24 1.83 -7.11
CA PHE A 58 -13.30 3.06 -6.31
C PHE A 58 -13.58 2.74 -4.85
N VAL A 59 -12.64 2.00 -4.24
CA VAL A 59 -12.76 1.60 -2.84
C VAL A 59 -12.62 2.83 -1.95
N VAL A 60 -13.66 3.06 -1.15
CA VAL A 60 -13.76 4.14 -0.16
C VAL A 60 -14.36 3.57 1.11
N TYR A 61 -13.77 3.89 2.25
CA TYR A 61 -14.29 3.59 3.57
C TYR A 61 -14.02 4.75 4.52
N GLU A 62 -14.63 4.72 5.70
CA GLU A 62 -14.48 5.75 6.71
C GLU A 62 -13.36 5.38 7.69
N LEU A 63 -12.53 6.36 8.04
CA LEU A 63 -11.48 6.23 9.04
C LEU A 63 -11.67 7.30 10.11
N PRO A 64 -11.56 6.94 11.40
CA PRO A 64 -11.63 7.90 12.48
C PRO A 64 -10.38 8.80 12.45
N THR A 65 -10.60 10.10 12.26
CA THR A 65 -9.56 11.14 12.27
C THR A 65 -9.88 12.16 13.35
N LYS A 66 -8.83 12.66 14.02
CA LYS A 66 -9.00 13.77 14.97
C LYS A 66 -9.23 15.06 14.21
N ASN A 67 -10.34 15.74 14.48
CA ASN A 67 -10.60 17.08 13.99
C ASN A 67 -9.75 18.12 14.73
N ILE A 68 -9.88 19.38 14.33
CA ILE A 68 -9.17 20.53 14.94
C ILE A 68 -9.44 20.69 16.44
N ASN A 69 -10.57 20.18 16.94
CA ASN A 69 -10.99 20.26 18.34
C ASN A 69 -10.53 19.03 19.15
N GLY A 70 -9.85 18.07 18.51
CA GLY A 70 -9.39 16.82 19.15
C GLY A 70 -10.46 15.72 19.24
N GLU A 71 -11.66 15.94 18.71
CA GLU A 71 -12.73 14.95 18.63
C GLU A 71 -12.53 14.04 17.41
N TYR A 72 -12.99 12.80 17.50
CA TYR A 72 -12.93 11.86 16.38
C TYR A 72 -14.11 12.08 15.43
N GLU A 73 -13.80 12.29 14.16
CA GLU A 73 -14.76 12.32 13.07
C GLU A 73 -14.39 11.29 12.00
N ASP A 74 -15.41 10.71 11.37
CA ASP A 74 -15.23 9.75 10.30
C ASP A 74 -14.91 10.48 8.99
N MET A 75 -13.68 10.29 8.50
CA MET A 75 -13.21 10.86 7.26
C MET A 75 -13.21 9.80 6.15
N ARG A 76 -13.74 10.17 4.96
CA ARG A 76 -13.74 9.29 3.79
C ARG A 76 -12.30 9.08 3.26
N PHE A 77 -11.80 7.86 3.39
CA PHE A 77 -10.52 7.44 2.87
C PHE A 77 -10.65 6.82 1.48
N LYS A 78 -10.13 7.50 0.46
CA LYS A 78 -10.15 7.04 -0.94
C LYS A 78 -8.83 6.33 -1.27
N VAL A 79 -8.81 5.00 -1.12
CA VAL A 79 -7.58 4.17 -1.16
C VAL A 79 -6.66 4.52 -2.32
N TYR A 80 -7.17 4.49 -3.55
CA TYR A 80 -6.35 4.72 -4.75
C TYR A 80 -5.78 6.15 -4.80
N ASN A 81 -6.57 7.14 -4.38
CA ASN A 81 -6.15 8.54 -4.40
C ASN A 81 -5.06 8.78 -3.36
N GLU A 82 -5.25 8.26 -2.15
CA GLU A 82 -4.28 8.35 -1.07
C GLU A 82 -2.97 7.66 -1.44
N TYR A 83 -3.03 6.46 -2.01
CA TYR A 83 -1.86 5.77 -2.55
C TYR A 83 -1.10 6.63 -3.58
N LYS A 84 -1.81 7.29 -4.50
CA LYS A 84 -1.22 8.19 -5.49
C LYS A 84 -0.58 9.43 -4.87
N LEU A 85 -1.16 9.97 -3.80
CA LEU A 85 -0.58 11.08 -3.05
C LEU A 85 0.70 10.65 -2.31
N LYS A 86 0.71 9.47 -1.67
CA LYS A 86 1.92 8.94 -1.02
C LYS A 86 3.05 8.70 -2.02
N LEU A 87 2.77 8.16 -3.20
CA LEU A 87 3.78 8.04 -4.26
C LEU A 87 4.38 9.39 -4.70
N LYS A 88 3.60 10.47 -4.69
CA LYS A 88 4.09 11.83 -4.98
C LYS A 88 4.95 12.38 -3.84
N ALA A 89 4.53 12.18 -2.59
CA ALA A 89 5.23 12.69 -1.41
C ALA A 89 6.56 11.97 -1.15
N TYR A 90 6.57 10.63 -1.25
CA TYR A 90 7.72 9.81 -0.88
C TYR A 90 8.61 9.43 -2.06
N SER A 91 8.17 9.66 -3.30
CA SER A 91 8.68 9.01 -4.52
C SER A 91 8.44 7.49 -4.54
N LYS A 92 8.48 6.89 -5.74
CA LYS A 92 8.37 5.43 -5.89
C LYS A 92 9.42 4.66 -5.09
N ARG A 93 10.63 5.22 -4.93
CA ARG A 93 11.74 4.56 -4.24
C ARG A 93 11.50 4.40 -2.73
N ARG A 94 10.86 5.39 -2.09
CA ARG A 94 10.61 5.37 -0.64
C ARG A 94 9.18 4.99 -0.28
N PHE A 95 8.43 4.42 -1.24
CA PHE A 95 7.08 3.92 -1.04
C PHE A 95 6.83 2.73 -1.98
N ASP A 96 7.71 1.74 -1.86
CA ASP A 96 7.71 0.53 -2.66
C ASP A 96 7.38 -0.66 -1.73
N PRO A 97 6.27 -1.39 -1.94
CA PRO A 97 6.01 -2.61 -1.18
C PRO A 97 7.09 -3.68 -1.37
N PHE A 98 7.89 -3.60 -2.45
CA PHE A 98 8.93 -4.58 -2.74
C PHE A 98 10.31 -4.13 -2.26
N CYS A 99 11.10 -5.08 -1.73
CA CYS A 99 12.47 -4.90 -1.24
C CYS A 99 13.50 -4.70 -2.39
N ARG A 100 13.29 -3.71 -3.26
CA ARG A 100 14.05 -3.53 -4.52
C ARG A 100 15.21 -2.55 -4.46
N TRP A 101 15.28 -1.72 -3.42
CA TRP A 101 16.20 -0.58 -3.34
C TRP A 101 17.34 -0.84 -2.35
N GLU A 102 17.94 0.23 -1.82
CA GLU A 102 18.96 0.15 -0.78
C GLU A 102 18.39 -0.53 0.46
N ARG A 103 18.96 -1.69 0.79
CA ARG A 103 18.53 -2.52 1.91
C ARG A 103 19.20 -2.06 3.19
N ILE A 104 18.45 -2.17 4.27
CA ILE A 104 18.86 -1.86 5.62
C ILE A 104 18.48 -3.02 6.53
N ASN A 105 19.26 -3.25 7.57
CA ASN A 105 18.94 -4.25 8.58
C ASN A 105 18.25 -3.56 9.75
N ILE A 106 17.09 -4.07 10.13
CA ILE A 106 16.32 -3.59 11.27
C ILE A 106 16.23 -4.71 12.30
N PRO A 107 16.53 -4.43 13.58
CA PRO A 107 16.37 -5.42 14.64
C PRO A 107 14.90 -5.81 14.77
N TYR A 108 14.62 -7.11 14.74
CA TYR A 108 13.29 -7.68 14.91
C TYR A 108 13.07 -8.11 16.36
N ASP A 109 14.06 -8.81 16.92
CA ASP A 109 14.14 -9.16 18.33
C ASP A 109 15.59 -8.96 18.82
N GLU A 110 15.92 -9.41 20.03
CA GLU A 110 17.25 -9.25 20.61
C GLU A 110 18.36 -9.98 19.83
N ILE A 111 17.99 -10.93 18.96
CA ILE A 111 18.91 -11.88 18.30
C ILE A 111 18.84 -11.76 16.76
N ASN A 112 17.66 -11.48 16.22
CA ASN A 112 17.32 -11.54 14.81
C ASN A 112 17.16 -10.14 14.24
N SER A 113 17.60 -9.98 12.99
CA SER A 113 17.38 -8.77 12.20
C SER A 113 16.73 -9.11 10.87
N MET A 114 15.89 -8.21 10.37
CA MET A 114 15.27 -8.30 9.06
C MET A 114 15.99 -7.38 8.08
N GLU A 115 16.34 -7.92 6.92
CA GLU A 115 16.74 -7.12 5.76
C GLU A 115 15.49 -6.55 5.06
N THR A 116 15.36 -5.23 5.03
CA THR A 116 14.21 -4.51 4.45
C THR A 116 14.66 -3.22 3.76
N THR A 117 13.73 -2.41 3.27
CA THR A 117 14.03 -1.07 2.73
C THR A 117 13.15 -0.01 3.38
N ILE A 118 13.62 1.24 3.40
CA ILE A 118 12.81 2.40 3.82
C ILE A 118 11.49 2.47 3.04
N GLY A 119 11.50 2.05 1.77
CA GLY A 119 10.30 2.00 0.95
C GLY A 119 9.24 1.03 1.46
N GLN A 120 9.67 -0.17 1.86
CA GLN A 120 8.77 -1.19 2.43
C GLN A 120 8.19 -0.73 3.76
N LEU A 121 9.03 -0.19 4.64
CA LEU A 121 8.60 0.32 5.94
C LEU A 121 7.56 1.43 5.80
N ASN A 122 7.81 2.43 4.95
CA ASN A 122 6.83 3.49 4.72
C ASN A 122 5.53 2.95 4.13
N PHE A 123 5.61 2.01 3.20
CA PHE A 123 4.44 1.41 2.58
C PHE A 123 3.59 0.66 3.60
N PHE A 124 4.20 -0.21 4.41
CA PHE A 124 3.48 -1.00 5.39
C PHE A 124 2.99 -0.18 6.57
N LYS A 125 3.75 0.81 7.04
CA LYS A 125 3.27 1.80 8.01
C LYS A 125 1.98 2.44 7.52
N TRP A 126 1.97 2.96 6.29
CA TRP A 126 0.77 3.53 5.70
C TRP A 126 -0.37 2.50 5.56
N ALA A 127 -0.07 1.27 5.13
CA ALA A 127 -1.09 0.25 4.96
C ALA A 127 -1.74 -0.18 6.29
N ILE A 128 -0.97 -0.26 7.37
CA ILE A 128 -1.45 -0.58 8.71
C ILE A 128 -2.27 0.59 9.28
N GLU A 129 -1.72 1.81 9.27
CA GLU A 129 -2.40 3.00 9.82
C GLU A 129 -3.75 3.27 9.15
N ASN A 130 -3.87 2.99 7.86
CA ASN A 130 -5.08 3.24 7.10
C ASN A 130 -6.00 2.01 6.99
N ARG A 131 -5.78 0.96 7.80
CA ARG A 131 -6.60 -0.28 7.83
C ARG A 131 -6.74 -0.97 6.47
N ILE A 132 -5.73 -0.83 5.61
CA ILE A 132 -5.73 -1.45 4.27
C ILE A 132 -5.65 -2.97 4.40
N ILE A 133 -4.81 -3.46 5.30
CA ILE A 133 -4.63 -4.90 5.54
C ILE A 133 -5.94 -5.51 6.05
N GLU A 134 -6.65 -4.83 6.95
CA GLU A 134 -7.94 -5.26 7.48
C GLU A 134 -9.01 -5.32 6.37
N TYR A 135 -9.10 -4.27 5.54
CA TYR A 135 -10.01 -4.27 4.39
C TYR A 135 -9.73 -5.46 3.46
N ILE A 136 -8.46 -5.72 3.16
CA ILE A 136 -8.06 -6.85 2.32
C ILE A 136 -8.48 -8.17 2.97
N SER A 137 -8.25 -8.35 4.28
CA SER A 137 -8.64 -9.56 5.01
C SER A 137 -10.14 -9.83 4.88
N ASN A 138 -10.97 -8.80 5.06
CA ASN A 138 -12.43 -8.91 5.03
C ASN A 138 -12.98 -9.19 3.62
N ASN A 139 -12.22 -8.83 2.57
CA ASN A 139 -12.64 -8.95 1.17
C ASN A 139 -11.69 -9.84 0.35
N TYR A 140 -10.95 -10.74 1.02
CA TYR A 140 -9.80 -11.44 0.42
C TYR A 140 -10.19 -12.20 -0.85
N ASN A 141 -11.25 -13.00 -0.77
CA ASN A 141 -11.71 -13.85 -1.88
C ASN A 141 -12.05 -13.03 -3.14
N GLU A 142 -12.69 -11.87 -2.99
CA GLU A 142 -13.05 -11.02 -4.12
C GLU A 142 -11.82 -10.39 -4.78
N ILE A 143 -10.87 -9.93 -3.95
CA ILE A 143 -9.63 -9.31 -4.43
C ILE A 143 -8.75 -10.34 -5.14
N GLU A 144 -8.62 -11.54 -4.57
CA GLU A 144 -7.86 -12.64 -5.15
C GLU A 144 -8.47 -13.11 -6.48
N GLN A 145 -9.79 -13.27 -6.54
CA GLN A 145 -10.49 -13.63 -7.77
C GLN A 145 -10.29 -12.56 -8.86
N ASP A 146 -10.43 -11.27 -8.54
CA ASP A 146 -10.18 -10.17 -9.49
C ASP A 146 -8.73 -10.21 -10.04
N MET A 147 -7.76 -10.44 -9.16
CA MET A 147 -6.36 -10.60 -9.55
C MET A 147 -6.16 -11.80 -10.51
N ASN A 148 -6.73 -12.96 -10.18
CA ASN A 148 -6.60 -14.19 -10.96
C ASN A 148 -7.30 -14.11 -12.32
N GLN A 149 -8.46 -13.47 -12.39
CA GLN A 149 -9.17 -13.21 -13.65
C GLN A 149 -8.34 -12.36 -14.59
N ARG A 150 -7.65 -11.32 -14.08
CA ARG A 150 -6.82 -10.47 -14.94
C ARG A 150 -5.56 -11.19 -15.40
N ASN A 151 -4.93 -11.98 -14.54
CA ASN A 151 -3.76 -12.77 -14.90
C ASN A 151 -4.07 -13.82 -15.99
N SER A 152 -5.27 -14.42 -15.95
CA SER A 152 -5.71 -15.42 -16.93
C SER A 152 -6.13 -14.82 -18.28
N THR A 153 -6.65 -13.58 -18.33
CA THR A 153 -6.93 -12.91 -19.62
C THR A 153 -5.69 -12.71 -20.51
N SER A 154 -4.50 -12.68 -19.91
CA SER A 154 -3.22 -12.62 -20.64
C SER A 154 -2.89 -13.89 -21.43
N LYS A 155 -3.47 -15.04 -21.06
CA LYS A 155 -3.18 -16.36 -21.66
C LYS A 155 -4.09 -16.73 -22.83
N ARG A 156 -5.21 -16.02 -23.03
CA ARG A 156 -6.21 -16.33 -24.07
C ARG A 156 -5.88 -15.78 -25.48
N SER A 157 -4.74 -15.12 -25.69
CA SER A 157 -4.34 -14.60 -27.01
C SER A 157 -3.62 -15.66 -27.87
N THR A 158 -4.13 -16.88 -27.94
CA THR A 158 -3.49 -18.00 -28.66
C THR A 158 -4.01 -18.21 -30.08
N ILE A 159 -4.65 -17.22 -30.72
CA ILE A 159 -5.12 -17.37 -32.09
C ILE A 159 -4.84 -16.05 -32.85
N ASP A 160 -3.92 -16.13 -33.82
CA ASP A 160 -3.71 -15.18 -34.93
C ASP A 160 -2.93 -13.87 -34.75
N SER A 161 -1.79 -13.87 -34.04
CA SER A 161 -0.80 -12.80 -34.24
C SER A 161 0.59 -13.34 -34.55
N VAL A 162 0.86 -13.48 -35.85
CA VAL A 162 2.22 -13.62 -36.40
C VAL A 162 3.05 -12.42 -35.92
N GLY A 163 3.97 -12.67 -34.99
CA GLY A 163 5.24 -11.95 -34.89
C GLY A 163 5.25 -10.48 -34.45
N THR A 164 4.38 -10.00 -33.56
CA THR A 164 4.61 -8.70 -32.89
C THR A 164 4.30 -8.72 -31.39
N ARG A 165 5.14 -8.03 -30.61
CA ARG A 165 5.01 -7.91 -29.15
C ARG A 165 3.72 -7.15 -28.82
N LYS A 166 2.87 -7.72 -27.95
CA LYS A 166 1.63 -7.08 -27.48
C LYS A 166 1.92 -5.67 -26.91
N LYS A 167 1.17 -4.67 -27.38
CA LYS A 167 1.25 -3.28 -26.88
C LYS A 167 0.80 -3.23 -25.42
N ARG A 168 1.43 -2.37 -24.62
CA ARG A 168 1.14 -2.23 -23.18
C ARG A 168 -0.29 -1.68 -22.99
N GLU A 169 -1.14 -2.45 -22.35
CA GLU A 169 -2.51 -2.07 -21.96
C GLU A 169 -2.60 -1.83 -20.45
N GLU A 170 -3.58 -1.05 -20.00
CA GLU A 170 -3.82 -0.87 -18.57
C GLU A 170 -4.49 -2.11 -17.96
N LEU A 171 -3.97 -2.54 -16.80
CA LEU A 171 -4.50 -3.72 -16.09
C LEU A 171 -5.88 -3.45 -15.48
N SER A 172 -6.16 -2.22 -15.07
CA SER A 172 -7.44 -1.81 -14.49
C SER A 172 -7.86 -0.46 -15.07
N VAL A 173 -9.10 -0.37 -15.54
CA VAL A 173 -9.72 0.90 -15.94
C VAL A 173 -10.18 1.60 -14.66
N SER A 174 -9.92 2.90 -14.53
CA SER A 174 -10.36 3.65 -13.34
C SER A 174 -11.87 3.83 -13.34
N ALA A 175 -12.53 3.58 -12.21
CA ALA A 175 -13.94 3.89 -12.01
C ALA A 175 -14.27 5.37 -12.26
N CYS A 176 -13.32 6.28 -12.03
CA CYS A 176 -13.51 7.71 -12.26
C CYS A 176 -13.49 8.12 -13.74
N LYS A 177 -13.18 7.21 -14.67
CA LYS A 177 -13.32 7.46 -16.12
C LYS A 177 -14.78 7.41 -16.58
N CYS A 178 -15.69 6.93 -15.73
CA CYS A 178 -17.13 6.90 -15.97
C CYS A 178 -17.84 7.79 -14.94
N ILE A 179 -19.03 8.31 -15.27
CA ILE A 179 -19.87 9.06 -14.33
C ILE A 179 -20.38 8.07 -13.26
N LYS A 180 -19.90 8.22 -12.02
CA LYS A 180 -20.35 7.42 -10.87
C LYS A 180 -21.24 8.29 -9.97
N LYS A 181 -22.49 7.85 -9.74
CA LYS A 181 -23.43 8.51 -8.83
C LYS A 181 -23.26 7.93 -7.43
N GLU A 182 -22.95 8.78 -6.45
CA GLU A 182 -22.93 8.40 -5.03
C GLU A 182 -23.98 9.22 -4.28
N THR A 183 -24.71 8.57 -3.37
CA THR A 183 -25.63 9.23 -2.44
C THR A 183 -24.91 9.45 -1.13
N VAL A 184 -24.54 10.69 -0.81
CA VAL A 184 -23.79 11.04 0.41
C VAL A 184 -24.68 11.90 1.30
N LYS A 185 -24.78 11.55 2.58
CA LYS A 185 -25.50 12.36 3.59
C LYS A 185 -24.56 13.45 4.11
N ILE A 186 -24.91 14.71 3.88
CA ILE A 186 -24.14 15.86 4.38
C ILE A 186 -24.89 16.43 5.59
N VAL A 187 -24.23 16.49 6.74
CA VAL A 187 -24.76 17.14 7.95
C VAL A 187 -24.06 18.48 8.10
N VAL A 188 -24.79 19.57 7.88
CA VAL A 188 -24.29 20.94 8.09
C VAL A 188 -24.63 21.35 9.51
N LYS A 189 -23.63 21.60 10.35
CA LYS A 189 -23.79 22.17 11.69
C LYS A 189 -23.45 23.65 11.64
N PHE A 190 -24.34 24.50 12.13
CA PHE A 190 -24.07 25.91 12.35
C PHE A 190 -23.78 26.11 13.84
N THR A 191 -22.65 26.75 14.14
CA THR A 191 -22.31 27.30 15.46
C THR A 191 -22.81 28.73 15.58
#